data_AF-A0A929XCA7-F1
#
_entry.id   AF-A0A929XCA7-F1
#
_cell.length_a   1.000
_cell.length_b   1.000
_cell.length_c   1.000
_cell.angle_alpha   90.00
_cell.angle_beta   90.00
_cell.angle_gamma   90.00
#
_symmetry.space_group_name_H-M   'P 1'
#
loop_
_entity.id
_entity.type
_entity.pdbx_description
1 polymer ?
#
loop_
_entity_poly.entity_id
_entity_poly.type
_entity_poly.pdbx_seq_one_letter_code
_entity_poly.pdbx_strand_id
1 'polypeptide(L)'
;DKFNASQQIQIRSELSQEQIIDKEAIKEFLDTLSYPLYYLDFETFQQAVPEFIGLRPYEQIPFQFSIHKEDDKGKLEHFEFLAEVGADPRYELALNLIKFIPQDACVLAYNMSFEKGVIRRLAEIYPQISNELMAIHDNIKDLMAPFASKSYYHPKMQGSYSIKYVLPALVPEFESAYKDLNLVHHGGEAMQAYAAMACMNETQRDAYKKALLEYCKLDTLAMVKVLEKLREVAK
;
A
#
# COMPACT_ATOMS: atom_id res chain seq x y z
N ASP A 1 -22.12 9.37 28.37
CA ASP A 1 -22.41 9.07 26.96
C ASP A 1 -22.15 7.62 26.61
N LYS A 2 -22.97 7.01 25.74
CA LYS A 2 -22.88 5.59 25.33
C LYS A 2 -21.83 5.32 24.23
N PHE A 3 -21.19 6.36 23.69
CA PHE A 3 -20.24 6.27 22.56
C PHE A 3 -18.87 6.82 22.96
N ASN A 4 -17.80 6.18 22.47
CA ASN A 4 -16.43 6.65 22.66
C ASN A 4 -16.12 7.89 21.79
N ALA A 5 -14.97 8.55 22.03
CA ALA A 5 -14.61 9.78 21.34
C ALA A 5 -14.59 9.65 19.80
N SER A 6 -14.05 8.55 19.27
CA SER A 6 -14.02 8.28 17.82
C SER A 6 -15.43 8.11 17.24
N GLN A 7 -16.31 7.39 17.94
CA GLN A 7 -17.71 7.23 17.54
C GLN A 7 -18.47 8.56 17.59
N GLN A 8 -18.20 9.41 18.60
CA GLN A 8 -18.81 10.74 18.68
C GLN A 8 -18.36 11.64 17.52
N ILE A 9 -17.08 11.58 17.15
CA ILE A 9 -16.54 12.24 15.94
C ILE A 9 -17.31 11.80 14.70
N GLN A 10 -17.46 10.49 14.49
CA GLN A 10 -18.18 9.94 13.35
C GLN A 10 -19.64 10.40 13.31
N ILE A 11 -20.36 10.28 14.43
CA ILE A 11 -21.77 10.70 14.54
C ILE A 11 -21.91 12.19 14.25
N ARG A 12 -21.05 13.04 14.84
CA ARG A 12 -21.08 14.48 14.61
C ARG A 12 -20.84 14.82 13.14
N SER A 13 -19.80 14.24 12.55
CA SER A 13 -19.43 14.49 11.15
C SER A 13 -20.53 14.01 10.20
N GLU A 14 -21.15 12.85 10.45
CA GLU A 14 -22.27 12.34 9.63
C GLU A 14 -23.53 13.21 9.75
N LEU A 15 -23.87 13.70 10.95
CA LEU A 15 -25.05 14.54 11.12
C LEU A 15 -24.88 15.96 10.55
N SER A 16 -23.66 16.51 10.67
CA SER A 16 -23.35 17.87 10.19
C SER A 16 -22.88 17.92 8.74
N GLN A 17 -22.46 16.79 8.17
CA GLN A 17 -21.75 16.68 6.89
C GLN A 17 -20.45 17.51 6.85
N GLU A 18 -19.89 17.86 8.02
CA GLU A 18 -18.62 18.58 8.13
C GLU A 18 -17.43 17.62 8.24
N GLN A 19 -16.33 17.99 7.61
CA GLN A 19 -15.05 17.32 7.78
C GLN A 19 -14.34 17.80 9.06
N ILE A 20 -13.56 16.91 9.66
CA ILE A 20 -12.70 17.20 10.81
C ILE A 20 -11.27 17.22 10.31
N ILE A 21 -10.58 18.34 10.56
CA ILE A 21 -9.19 18.54 10.18
C ILE A 21 -8.46 19.18 11.37
N ASP A 22 -7.63 18.37 12.02
CA ASP A 22 -6.64 18.81 12.99
C ASP A 22 -5.35 19.14 12.25
N LYS A 23 -5.18 20.42 11.90
CA LYS A 23 -4.04 20.89 11.10
C LYS A 23 -2.70 20.68 11.80
N GLU A 24 -2.64 20.85 13.12
CA GLU A 24 -1.40 20.68 13.87
C GLU A 24 -0.98 19.21 13.89
N ALA A 25 -1.91 18.30 14.18
CA ALA A 25 -1.61 16.86 14.14
C ALA A 25 -1.20 16.36 12.73
N ILE A 26 -1.82 16.90 11.67
CA ILE A 26 -1.43 16.59 10.29
C ILE A 26 -0.03 17.13 10.00
N LYS A 27 0.27 18.36 10.42
CA LYS A 27 1.60 18.95 10.25
C LYS A 27 2.67 18.17 10.99
N GLU A 28 2.42 17.76 12.23
CA GLU A 28 3.33 16.89 13.00
C GLU A 28 3.65 15.59 12.26
N PHE A 29 2.65 14.95 11.65
CA PHE A 29 2.86 13.76 10.80
C PHE A 29 3.75 14.08 9.58
N LEU A 30 3.42 15.17 8.86
CA LEU A 30 4.15 15.61 7.67
C LEU A 30 5.61 15.97 7.98
N ASP A 31 5.88 16.59 9.12
CA ASP A 31 7.22 16.99 9.58
C ASP A 31 8.11 15.78 9.87
N THR A 32 7.52 14.58 10.03
CA THR A 32 8.32 13.36 10.12
C THR A 32 8.89 12.96 8.75
N LEU A 33 8.29 13.35 7.63
CA LEU A 33 8.64 12.85 6.30
C LEU A 33 9.93 13.49 5.78
N SER A 34 10.72 12.74 5.00
CA SER A 34 11.93 13.24 4.35
C SER A 34 12.02 12.76 2.90
N TYR A 35 12.65 13.57 2.04
CA TYR A 35 12.76 13.29 0.62
C TYR A 35 14.12 12.66 0.26
N PRO A 36 14.20 11.82 -0.78
CA PRO A 36 13.07 11.32 -1.60
C PRO A 36 12.13 10.37 -0.83
N LEU A 37 10.83 10.48 -1.10
CA LEU A 37 9.80 9.61 -0.53
C LEU A 37 9.54 8.41 -1.43
N TYR A 38 9.34 7.25 -0.82
CA TYR A 38 9.05 6.00 -1.51
C TYR A 38 7.72 5.43 -1.03
N TYR A 39 6.70 5.43 -1.87
CA TYR A 39 5.39 4.82 -1.58
C TYR A 39 5.45 3.36 -1.98
N LEU A 40 5.27 2.45 -1.05
CA LEU A 40 5.43 1.01 -1.25
C LEU A 40 4.12 0.27 -0.98
N ASP A 41 3.79 -0.64 -1.88
CA ASP A 41 2.68 -1.59 -1.75
C ASP A 41 3.13 -2.97 -2.23
N PHE A 42 2.66 -4.03 -1.55
CA PHE A 42 2.92 -5.43 -1.93
C PHE A 42 1.62 -6.15 -2.24
N GLU A 43 1.66 -7.00 -3.26
CA GLU A 43 0.67 -8.04 -3.44
C GLU A 43 1.25 -9.40 -3.04
N THR A 44 0.43 -10.16 -2.30
CA THR A 44 0.80 -11.47 -1.78
C THR A 44 -0.22 -12.51 -2.17
N PHE A 45 0.22 -13.76 -2.29
CA PHE A 45 -0.65 -14.90 -2.43
C PHE A 45 -0.38 -15.93 -1.34
N GLN A 46 -1.34 -16.83 -1.17
CA GLN A 46 -1.30 -17.87 -0.15
C GLN A 46 -1.74 -19.19 -0.77
N GLN A 47 -1.12 -20.29 -0.34
CA GLN A 47 -1.47 -21.63 -0.75
C GLN A 47 -1.76 -22.49 0.48
N ALA A 48 -2.80 -23.32 0.41
CA ALA A 48 -3.11 -24.28 1.48
C ALA A 48 -2.04 -25.38 1.58
N VAL A 49 -1.52 -25.83 0.43
CA VAL A 49 -0.38 -26.74 0.32
C VAL A 49 0.77 -25.94 -0.26
N PRO A 50 1.83 -25.64 0.53
CA PRO A 50 2.93 -24.83 0.04
C PRO A 50 3.70 -25.50 -1.10
N GLU A 51 3.93 -24.75 -2.18
CA GLU A 51 4.68 -25.22 -3.35
C GLU A 51 6.20 -25.07 -3.16
N PHE A 52 6.64 -24.09 -2.37
CA PHE A 52 8.05 -23.80 -2.16
C PHE A 52 8.55 -24.25 -0.79
N ILE A 53 9.84 -24.62 -0.76
CA ILE A 53 10.51 -25.07 0.47
C ILE A 53 10.55 -23.92 1.50
N GLY A 54 10.32 -24.27 2.77
CA GLY A 54 10.40 -23.35 3.89
C GLY A 54 9.14 -22.51 4.12
N LEU A 55 8.02 -22.84 3.48
CA LEU A 55 6.73 -22.18 3.68
C LEU A 55 5.77 -23.01 4.55
N ARG A 56 4.89 -22.33 5.27
CA ARG A 56 3.77 -22.94 5.98
C ARG A 56 2.45 -22.75 5.22
N PRO A 57 1.45 -23.63 5.44
CA PRO A 57 0.10 -23.43 4.91
C PRO A 57 -0.42 -22.02 5.21
N TYR A 58 -0.98 -21.37 4.19
CA TYR A 58 -1.52 -20.01 4.23
C TYR A 58 -0.50 -18.90 4.58
N GLU A 59 0.80 -19.19 4.50
CA GLU A 59 1.81 -18.15 4.60
C GLU A 59 1.72 -17.18 3.42
N GLN A 60 1.83 -15.88 3.69
CA GLN A 60 1.80 -14.84 2.65
C GLN A 60 3.11 -14.81 1.89
N ILE A 61 3.04 -15.11 0.60
CA ILE A 61 4.17 -15.11 -0.33
C ILE A 61 4.05 -13.83 -1.18
N PRO A 62 4.95 -12.85 -1.03
CA PRO A 62 4.92 -11.67 -1.89
C PRO A 62 5.31 -12.06 -3.32
N PHE A 63 4.52 -11.63 -4.30
CA PHE A 63 4.77 -11.90 -5.72
C PHE A 63 4.91 -10.64 -6.56
N GLN A 64 4.47 -9.50 -6.03
CA GLN A 64 4.51 -8.23 -6.72
C GLN A 64 4.72 -7.09 -5.74
N PHE A 65 5.34 -6.01 -6.19
CA PHE A 65 5.27 -4.72 -5.54
C PHE A 65 5.14 -3.58 -6.55
N SER A 66 4.67 -2.44 -6.05
CA SER A 66 4.75 -1.16 -6.74
C SER A 66 5.48 -0.16 -5.85
N ILE A 67 6.25 0.73 -6.49
CA ILE A 67 6.95 1.84 -5.85
C ILE A 67 6.73 3.10 -6.65
N HIS A 68 6.12 4.12 -6.04
CA HIS A 68 6.28 5.49 -6.52
C HIS A 68 7.39 6.18 -5.72
N LYS A 69 8.31 6.85 -6.41
CA LYS A 69 9.34 7.69 -5.81
C LYS A 69 9.01 9.14 -6.11
N GLU A 70 8.92 9.97 -5.07
CA GLU A 70 8.74 11.42 -5.16
C GLU A 70 10.01 12.12 -4.70
N ASP A 71 10.58 12.99 -5.55
CA ASP A 71 11.70 13.84 -5.17
C ASP A 71 11.25 15.14 -4.47
N ASP A 72 12.21 15.93 -3.99
CA ASP A 72 11.98 17.20 -3.28
C ASP A 72 11.32 18.29 -4.15
N LYS A 73 11.22 18.07 -5.47
CA LYS A 73 10.57 18.96 -6.44
C LYS A 73 9.19 18.44 -6.86
N GLY A 74 8.73 17.32 -6.28
CA GLY A 74 7.46 16.68 -6.61
C GLY A 74 7.49 15.88 -7.91
N LYS A 75 8.67 15.56 -8.47
CA LYS A 75 8.76 14.67 -9.63
C LYS A 75 8.50 13.23 -9.18
N LEU A 76 7.60 12.56 -9.89
CA LEU A 76 7.27 11.15 -9.67
C LEU A 76 7.99 10.23 -10.66
N GLU A 77 8.60 9.18 -10.13
CA GLU A 77 9.12 8.03 -10.88
C GLU A 77 8.46 6.75 -10.36
N HIS A 78 8.19 5.79 -11.25
CA HIS A 78 7.49 4.55 -10.89
C HIS A 78 8.39 3.35 -11.19
N PHE A 79 8.46 2.43 -10.23
CA PHE A 79 9.16 1.15 -10.32
C PHE A 79 8.21 0.04 -9.89
N GLU A 80 8.34 -1.12 -10.50
CA GLU A 80 7.46 -2.25 -10.22
C GLU A 80 8.22 -3.57 -10.38
N PHE A 81 7.72 -4.60 -9.72
CA PHE A 81 8.15 -5.97 -9.90
C PHE A 81 6.91 -6.86 -9.89
N LEU A 82 6.81 -7.76 -10.87
CA LEU A 82 5.81 -8.82 -10.90
C LEU A 82 6.55 -10.12 -11.22
N ALA A 83 6.44 -11.10 -10.32
CA ALA A 83 7.12 -12.37 -10.49
C ALA A 83 6.60 -13.17 -11.69
N GLU A 84 7.48 -13.96 -12.29
CA GLU A 84 7.08 -14.92 -13.30
C GLU A 84 6.33 -16.09 -12.67
N VAL A 85 5.29 -16.55 -13.36
CA VAL A 85 4.38 -17.56 -12.84
C VAL A 85 5.11 -18.91 -12.73
N GLY A 86 5.01 -19.54 -11.55
CA GLY A 86 5.59 -20.86 -11.28
C GLY A 86 7.03 -20.83 -10.73
N ALA A 87 7.66 -19.66 -10.63
CA ALA A 87 8.91 -19.49 -9.90
C ALA A 87 8.64 -19.08 -8.44
N ASP A 88 9.54 -19.43 -7.53
CA ASP A 88 9.52 -18.89 -6.17
C ASP A 88 9.89 -17.40 -6.21
N PRO A 89 8.94 -16.48 -5.96
CA PRO A 89 9.16 -15.06 -6.21
C PRO A 89 10.04 -14.39 -5.16
N ARG A 90 10.19 -15.02 -3.98
CA ARG A 90 10.61 -14.34 -2.76
C ARG A 90 12.01 -13.73 -2.85
N TYR A 91 12.96 -14.47 -3.43
CA TYR A 91 14.35 -14.01 -3.48
C TYR A 91 14.54 -12.88 -4.50
N GLU A 92 13.99 -13.05 -5.70
CA GLU A 92 14.09 -12.04 -6.76
C GLU A 92 13.35 -10.76 -6.39
N LEU A 93 12.19 -10.88 -5.75
CA LEU A 93 11.43 -9.76 -5.22
C LEU A 93 12.26 -9.00 -4.17
N ALA A 94 12.88 -9.70 -3.22
CA ALA A 94 13.71 -9.07 -2.19
C ALA A 94 14.92 -8.33 -2.79
N LEU A 95 15.59 -8.91 -3.80
CA LEU A 95 16.69 -8.27 -4.50
C LEU A 95 16.26 -7.01 -5.27
N ASN A 96 15.10 -7.04 -5.93
CA ASN A 96 14.58 -5.86 -6.61
C ASN A 96 14.15 -4.78 -5.63
N LEU A 97 13.59 -5.14 -4.47
CA LEU A 97 13.20 -4.19 -3.44
C LEU A 97 14.39 -3.37 -2.93
N ILE A 98 15.48 -4.04 -2.51
CA ILE A 98 16.69 -3.36 -2.01
C ILE A 98 17.46 -2.62 -3.12
N LYS A 99 17.25 -2.98 -4.38
CA LYS A 99 17.80 -2.27 -5.54
C LYS A 99 17.10 -0.91 -5.76
N PHE A 100 15.78 -0.83 -5.54
CA PHE A 100 15.01 0.37 -5.82
C PHE A 100 14.87 1.31 -4.61
N ILE A 101 14.88 0.78 -3.38
CA ILE A 101 14.75 1.55 -2.14
C ILE A 101 16.10 1.61 -1.40
N PRO A 102 16.75 2.78 -1.34
CA PRO A 102 17.93 3.00 -0.51
C PRO A 102 17.66 2.73 0.98
N GLN A 103 18.70 2.33 1.72
CA GLN A 103 18.56 1.98 3.15
C GLN A 103 18.14 3.15 4.04
N ASP A 104 18.47 4.38 3.66
CA ASP A 104 18.15 5.63 4.37
C ASP A 104 16.88 6.32 3.84
N ALA A 105 16.15 5.68 2.93
CA ALA A 105 14.96 6.23 2.32
C ALA A 105 13.78 6.33 3.31
N CYS A 106 13.01 7.41 3.22
CA CYS A 106 11.73 7.51 3.91
C CYS A 106 10.66 6.77 3.10
N VAL A 107 10.13 5.69 3.68
CA VAL A 107 9.14 4.84 3.00
C VAL A 107 7.75 5.09 3.57
N LEU A 108 6.77 5.26 2.71
CA LEU A 108 5.36 5.35 3.06
C LEU A 108 4.65 4.08 2.61
N ALA A 109 3.86 3.53 3.52
CA ALA A 109 2.90 2.47 3.22
C ALA A 109 1.54 2.87 3.79
N TYR A 110 0.46 2.27 3.28
CA TYR A 110 -0.88 2.45 3.82
C TYR A 110 -1.27 1.19 4.57
N ASN A 111 -1.35 1.26 5.91
CA ASN A 111 -1.36 0.09 6.81
C ASN A 111 0.01 -0.63 6.89
N MET A 112 1.05 0.13 7.26
CA MET A 112 2.46 -0.29 7.26
C MET A 112 2.77 -1.64 7.94
N SER A 113 1.89 -2.09 8.83
CA SER A 113 2.07 -3.36 9.56
C SER A 113 2.17 -4.55 8.60
N PHE A 114 1.47 -4.50 7.47
CA PHE A 114 1.49 -5.54 6.46
C PHE A 114 2.83 -5.55 5.70
N GLU A 115 3.26 -4.42 5.16
CA GLU A 115 4.51 -4.29 4.39
C GLU A 115 5.72 -4.62 5.28
N LYS A 116 5.72 -4.13 6.53
CA LYS A 116 6.73 -4.49 7.52
C LYS A 116 6.74 -6.00 7.80
N GLY A 117 5.55 -6.61 7.89
CA GLY A 117 5.41 -8.05 8.03
C GLY A 117 6.03 -8.83 6.86
N VAL A 118 5.80 -8.39 5.62
CA VAL A 118 6.38 -8.98 4.40
C VAL A 118 7.91 -8.87 4.42
N ILE A 119 8.45 -7.67 4.62
CA ILE A 119 9.89 -7.41 4.58
C ILE A 119 10.62 -8.19 5.67
N ARG A 120 10.09 -8.22 6.90
CA ARG A 120 10.69 -8.97 8.00
C ARG A 120 10.77 -10.48 7.70
N ARG A 121 9.72 -11.06 7.11
CA ARG A 121 9.76 -12.48 6.70
C ARG A 121 10.82 -12.72 5.62
N LEU A 122 10.94 -11.83 4.64
CA LEU A 122 12.01 -11.93 3.63
C LEU A 122 13.40 -11.84 4.28
N ALA A 123 13.58 -10.96 5.26
CA ALA A 123 14.83 -10.80 6.01
C ALA A 123 15.19 -12.01 6.87
N GLU A 124 14.18 -12.74 7.40
CA GLU A 124 14.36 -14.00 8.12
C GLU A 124 14.75 -15.16 7.18
N ILE A 125 14.19 -15.19 5.96
CA ILE A 125 14.47 -16.23 4.95
C ILE A 125 15.83 -16.02 4.27
N TYR A 126 16.23 -14.76 4.05
CA TYR A 126 17.45 -14.39 3.33
C TYR A 126 18.41 -13.59 4.21
N PRO A 127 19.12 -14.25 5.15
CA PRO A 127 19.99 -13.56 6.12
C PRO A 127 21.10 -12.71 5.47
N GLN A 128 21.51 -13.04 4.25
CA GLN A 128 22.56 -12.33 3.51
C GLN A 128 22.17 -10.91 3.04
N ILE A 129 20.88 -10.59 2.98
CA ILE A 129 20.35 -9.26 2.63
C ILE A 129 19.45 -8.69 3.75
N SER A 130 19.53 -9.29 4.95
CA SER A 130 18.65 -8.98 6.07
C SER A 130 18.82 -7.55 6.56
N ASN A 131 20.06 -7.05 6.61
CA ASN A 131 20.35 -5.69 7.07
C ASN A 131 19.71 -4.64 6.14
N GLU A 132 19.82 -4.84 4.82
CA GLU A 132 19.26 -3.95 3.81
C GLU A 132 17.73 -3.94 3.86
N LEU A 133 17.12 -5.13 3.99
CA LEU A 133 15.67 -5.25 4.14
C LEU A 133 15.18 -4.61 5.45
N MET A 134 15.88 -4.84 6.56
CA MET A 134 15.49 -4.29 7.86
C MET A 134 15.66 -2.77 7.91
N ALA A 135 16.63 -2.19 7.18
CA ALA A 135 16.75 -0.74 7.04
C ALA A 135 15.51 -0.13 6.36
N ILE A 136 14.99 -0.76 5.30
CA ILE A 136 13.73 -0.36 4.66
C ILE A 136 12.58 -0.50 5.67
N HIS A 137 12.44 -1.66 6.30
CA HIS A 137 11.40 -1.95 7.30
C HIS A 137 11.32 -0.89 8.40
N ASP A 138 12.47 -0.51 8.95
CA ASP A 138 12.56 0.40 10.10
C ASP A 138 12.24 1.84 9.72
N ASN A 139 12.42 2.22 8.44
CA ASN A 139 12.10 3.54 7.91
C ASN A 139 10.69 3.67 7.31
N ILE A 140 9.84 2.63 7.38
CA ILE A 140 8.44 2.72 6.96
C ILE A 140 7.61 3.55 7.94
N LYS A 141 6.82 4.47 7.40
CA LYS A 141 5.81 5.27 8.11
C LYS A 141 4.43 5.00 7.54
N ASP A 142 3.43 5.03 8.42
CA ASP A 142 2.05 4.70 8.06
C ASP A 142 1.27 5.93 7.60
N LEU A 143 0.94 6.02 6.31
CA LEU A 143 0.10 7.07 5.76
C LEU A 143 -1.37 6.96 6.24
N MET A 144 -1.76 5.82 6.79
CA MET A 144 -3.07 5.62 7.39
C MET A 144 -3.23 6.38 8.72
N ALA A 145 -2.13 6.75 9.39
CA ALA A 145 -2.15 7.26 10.76
C ALA A 145 -3.05 8.49 10.97
N PRO A 146 -2.99 9.56 10.13
CA PRO A 146 -3.86 10.73 10.30
C PRO A 146 -5.36 10.42 10.19
N PHE A 147 -5.73 9.35 9.47
CA PHE A 147 -7.12 8.93 9.28
C PHE A 147 -7.59 7.98 10.37
N ALA A 148 -6.71 7.10 10.84
CA ALA A 148 -6.98 6.19 11.94
C ALA A 148 -7.18 6.94 13.27
N SER A 149 -6.37 7.98 13.52
CA SER A 149 -6.51 8.88 14.68
C SER A 149 -7.72 9.84 14.59
N LYS A 150 -8.32 9.95 13.40
CA LYS A 150 -9.35 10.95 13.06
C LYS A 150 -8.85 12.40 13.11
N SER A 151 -7.53 12.61 13.00
CA SER A 151 -6.93 13.94 12.75
C SER A 151 -7.38 14.50 11.40
N TYR A 152 -7.61 13.64 10.41
CA TYR A 152 -8.43 13.95 9.23
C TYR A 152 -9.58 12.95 9.17
N TYR A 153 -10.82 13.44 9.23
CA TYR A 153 -12.01 12.62 8.94
C TYR A 153 -12.99 13.35 8.02
N HIS A 154 -13.51 12.62 7.03
CA HIS A 154 -14.54 13.10 6.13
C HIS A 154 -15.78 12.19 6.23
N PRO A 155 -17.03 12.70 6.22
CA PRO A 155 -18.25 11.88 6.34
C PRO A 155 -18.31 10.71 5.34
N LYS A 156 -17.92 10.95 4.08
CA LYS A 156 -17.81 9.91 3.03
C LYS A 156 -16.91 8.71 3.39
N MET A 157 -16.05 8.81 4.40
CA MET A 157 -15.27 7.68 4.89
C MET A 157 -16.12 6.64 5.65
N GLN A 158 -17.33 7.01 6.11
CA GLN A 158 -18.30 6.09 6.75
C GLN A 158 -17.70 5.27 7.89
N GLY A 159 -16.91 5.92 8.74
CA GLY A 159 -16.20 5.30 9.86
C GLY A 159 -14.92 4.54 9.47
N SER A 160 -14.79 4.13 8.21
CA SER A 160 -13.59 3.50 7.66
C SER A 160 -12.42 4.49 7.60
N TYR A 161 -11.22 3.94 7.51
CA TYR A 161 -9.99 4.67 7.22
C TYR A 161 -9.11 3.87 6.26
N SER A 162 -9.65 2.87 5.56
CA SER A 162 -8.92 2.21 4.47
C SER A 162 -8.81 3.15 3.27
N ILE A 163 -7.76 2.99 2.47
CA ILE A 163 -7.49 3.89 1.34
C ILE A 163 -8.65 3.93 0.33
N LYS A 164 -9.40 2.84 0.18
CA LYS A 164 -10.57 2.74 -0.72
C LYS A 164 -11.76 3.61 -0.29
N TYR A 165 -11.81 4.04 0.98
CA TYR A 165 -12.78 5.01 1.48
C TYR A 165 -12.17 6.40 1.62
N VAL A 166 -10.90 6.48 1.98
CA VAL A 166 -10.17 7.75 2.16
C VAL A 166 -9.93 8.43 0.82
N LEU A 167 -9.35 7.74 -0.16
CA LEU A 167 -9.05 8.30 -1.48
C LEU A 167 -10.26 8.99 -2.13
N PRO A 168 -11.42 8.35 -2.34
CA PRO A 168 -12.56 9.01 -2.98
C PRO A 168 -13.22 10.10 -2.11
N ALA A 169 -13.02 10.06 -0.79
CA ALA A 169 -13.49 11.13 0.10
C ALA A 169 -12.63 12.40 -0.03
N LEU A 170 -11.32 12.26 -0.25
CA LEU A 170 -10.37 13.38 -0.37
C LEU A 170 -10.19 13.86 -1.81
N VAL A 171 -10.29 12.94 -2.77
CA VAL A 171 -9.96 13.12 -4.18
C VAL A 171 -11.10 12.52 -5.02
N PRO A 172 -12.24 13.23 -5.14
CA PRO A 172 -13.46 12.68 -5.76
C PRO A 172 -13.27 12.20 -7.20
N GLU A 173 -12.30 12.75 -7.94
CA GLU A 173 -11.96 12.27 -9.29
C GLU A 173 -11.42 10.83 -9.32
N PHE A 174 -11.03 10.26 -8.17
CA PHE A 174 -10.66 8.85 -8.03
C PHE A 174 -11.81 7.94 -7.55
N GLU A 175 -13.06 8.41 -7.49
CA GLU A 175 -14.21 7.63 -7.00
C GLU A 175 -14.41 6.28 -7.70
N SER A 176 -14.18 6.24 -9.01
CA SER A 176 -14.28 5.04 -9.82
C SER A 176 -12.93 4.39 -10.12
N ALA A 177 -11.81 4.94 -9.64
CA ALA A 177 -10.47 4.53 -10.08
C ALA A 177 -10.21 3.02 -9.94
N TYR A 178 -10.64 2.40 -8.84
CA TYR A 178 -10.53 0.95 -8.67
C TYR A 178 -11.62 0.16 -9.40
N LYS A 179 -12.82 0.74 -9.57
CA LYS A 179 -13.96 0.06 -10.23
C LYS A 179 -13.80 -0.01 -11.75
N ASP A 180 -13.08 0.96 -12.31
CA ASP A 180 -12.83 1.07 -13.74
C ASP A 180 -11.58 0.29 -14.19
N LEU A 181 -10.83 -0.31 -13.24
CA LEU A 181 -9.74 -1.22 -13.57
C LEU A 181 -10.27 -2.45 -14.32
N ASN A 182 -9.42 -3.03 -15.14
CA ASN A 182 -9.74 -4.25 -15.86
C ASN A 182 -9.32 -5.47 -15.04
N LEU A 183 -10.23 -6.44 -14.88
CA LEU A 183 -10.02 -7.76 -14.24
C LEU A 183 -9.66 -7.79 -12.74
N VAL A 184 -8.88 -6.84 -12.22
CA VAL A 184 -8.39 -6.82 -10.83
C VAL A 184 -8.68 -5.47 -10.19
N HIS A 185 -9.49 -5.47 -9.13
CA HIS A 185 -9.97 -4.27 -8.44
C HIS A 185 -9.58 -4.25 -6.95
N HIS A 186 -9.13 -5.39 -6.42
CA HIS A 186 -8.67 -5.51 -5.03
C HIS A 186 -7.69 -6.66 -4.82
N GLY A 187 -6.90 -6.60 -3.74
CA GLY A 187 -5.87 -7.60 -3.43
C GLY A 187 -6.37 -9.06 -3.37
N GLY A 188 -7.64 -9.29 -2.97
CA GLY A 188 -8.23 -10.63 -3.05
C GLY A 188 -8.34 -11.19 -4.48
N GLU A 189 -8.66 -10.35 -5.47
CA GLU A 189 -8.68 -10.72 -6.89
C GLU A 189 -7.25 -10.83 -7.42
N ALA A 190 -6.35 -9.94 -7.01
CA ALA A 190 -4.93 -10.01 -7.38
C ALA A 190 -4.30 -11.34 -6.96
N MET A 191 -4.51 -11.75 -5.71
CA MET A 191 -4.10 -13.04 -5.16
C MET A 191 -4.65 -14.22 -5.96
N GLN A 192 -5.95 -14.23 -6.25
CA GLN A 192 -6.60 -15.32 -6.99
C GLN A 192 -6.13 -15.37 -8.44
N ALA A 193 -6.02 -14.21 -9.09
CA ALA A 193 -5.53 -14.09 -10.46
C ALA A 193 -4.12 -14.66 -10.58
N TYR A 194 -3.18 -14.20 -9.74
CA TYR A 194 -1.80 -14.68 -9.77
C TYR A 194 -1.71 -16.20 -9.58
N ALA A 195 -2.44 -16.74 -8.60
CA ALA A 195 -2.47 -18.19 -8.37
C ALA A 195 -3.05 -18.98 -9.56
N ALA A 196 -4.06 -18.43 -10.24
CA ALA A 196 -4.73 -19.09 -11.37
C ALA A 196 -3.95 -18.96 -12.70
N MET A 197 -3.06 -17.97 -12.83
CA MET A 197 -2.32 -17.70 -14.07
C MET A 197 -1.48 -18.88 -14.58
N ALA A 198 -1.05 -19.79 -13.68
CA ALA A 198 -0.31 -21.00 -14.06
C ALA A 198 -1.12 -21.91 -15.00
N CYS A 199 -2.44 -21.91 -14.86
CA CYS A 199 -3.37 -22.71 -15.63
C CYS A 199 -3.99 -21.96 -16.83
N MET A 200 -3.62 -20.69 -17.05
CA MET A 200 -4.13 -19.86 -18.13
C MET A 200 -3.27 -19.98 -19.40
N ASN A 201 -3.92 -19.79 -20.56
CA ASN A 201 -3.20 -19.59 -21.81
C ASN A 201 -2.46 -18.24 -21.84
N GLU A 202 -1.54 -18.08 -22.80
CA GLU A 202 -0.68 -16.88 -22.89
C GLU A 202 -1.49 -15.58 -22.98
N THR A 203 -2.51 -15.51 -23.83
CA THR A 203 -3.34 -14.31 -23.98
C THR A 203 -4.03 -13.89 -22.69
N GLN A 204 -4.60 -14.86 -21.97
CA GLN A 204 -5.24 -14.60 -20.66
C GLN A 204 -4.20 -14.17 -19.63
N ARG A 205 -3.05 -14.85 -19.59
CA ARG A 205 -1.96 -14.55 -18.67
C ARG A 205 -1.44 -13.12 -18.87
N ASP A 206 -1.24 -12.70 -20.11
CA ASP A 206 -0.79 -11.34 -20.44
C ASP A 206 -1.81 -10.28 -20.06
N ALA A 207 -3.11 -10.57 -20.21
CA ALA A 207 -4.17 -9.67 -19.76
C ALA A 207 -4.16 -9.50 -18.23
N TYR A 208 -3.99 -10.59 -17.47
CA TYR A 208 -3.89 -10.51 -16.02
C TYR A 208 -2.58 -9.90 -15.54
N LYS A 209 -1.44 -10.11 -16.22
CA LYS A 209 -0.19 -9.40 -15.90
C LYS A 209 -0.40 -7.89 -15.97
N LYS A 210 -1.01 -7.38 -17.05
CA LYS A 210 -1.32 -5.95 -17.19
C LYS A 210 -2.26 -5.45 -16.10
N ALA A 211 -3.33 -6.18 -15.82
CA ALA A 211 -4.30 -5.84 -14.77
C ALA A 211 -3.66 -5.77 -13.38
N LEU A 212 -2.81 -6.74 -13.03
CA LEU A 212 -2.06 -6.76 -11.76
C LEU A 212 -1.14 -5.54 -11.64
N LEU A 213 -0.40 -5.21 -12.70
CA LEU A 213 0.49 -4.05 -12.72
C LEU A 213 -0.29 -2.74 -12.57
N GLU A 214 -1.40 -2.57 -13.30
CA GLU A 214 -2.26 -1.39 -13.21
C GLU A 214 -2.86 -1.20 -11.81
N TYR A 215 -3.36 -2.28 -11.21
CA TYR A 215 -3.94 -2.27 -9.86
C TYR A 215 -2.91 -1.87 -8.80
N CYS A 216 -1.77 -2.56 -8.72
CA CYS A 216 -0.75 -2.28 -7.69
C CYS A 216 -0.10 -0.88 -7.90
N LYS A 217 0.04 -0.45 -9.16
CA LYS A 217 0.43 0.93 -9.48
C LYS A 217 -0.57 1.94 -8.92
N LEU A 218 -1.87 1.69 -9.06
CA LEU A 218 -2.91 2.56 -8.53
C LEU A 218 -2.87 2.65 -7.00
N ASP A 219 -2.57 1.56 -6.28
CA ASP A 219 -2.47 1.58 -4.81
C ASP A 219 -1.40 2.57 -4.33
N THR A 220 -0.20 2.54 -4.90
CA THR A 220 0.85 3.53 -4.57
C THR A 220 0.55 4.94 -5.09
N LEU A 221 -0.10 5.09 -6.26
CA LEU A 221 -0.53 6.40 -6.75
C LEU A 221 -1.61 7.01 -5.84
N ALA A 222 -2.51 6.21 -5.30
CA ALA A 222 -3.51 6.64 -4.34
C ALA A 222 -2.85 7.22 -3.07
N MET A 223 -1.76 6.60 -2.60
CA MET A 223 -1.00 7.15 -1.46
C MET A 223 -0.40 8.52 -1.78
N VAL A 224 0.16 8.70 -2.99
CA VAL A 224 0.65 10.01 -3.45
C VAL A 224 -0.47 11.06 -3.39
N LYS A 225 -1.64 10.74 -3.95
CA LYS A 225 -2.80 11.66 -4.01
C LYS A 225 -3.35 11.98 -2.63
N VAL A 226 -3.38 11.01 -1.73
CA VAL A 226 -3.77 11.22 -0.33
C VAL A 226 -2.77 12.15 0.38
N LEU A 227 -1.47 11.95 0.19
CA LEU A 227 -0.45 12.79 0.81
C LEU A 227 -0.46 14.23 0.25
N GLU A 228 -0.65 14.40 -1.07
CA GLU A 228 -0.88 15.71 -1.68
C GLU A 228 -2.00 16.45 -0.96
N LYS A 229 -3.12 15.77 -0.67
CA LYS A 229 -4.25 16.40 0.03
C LYS A 229 -3.94 16.76 1.48
N LEU A 230 -3.21 15.90 2.20
CA LEU A 230 -2.74 16.22 3.56
C LEU A 230 -1.87 17.49 3.57
N ARG A 231 -0.96 17.62 2.59
CA ARG A 231 -0.10 18.82 2.45
C ARG A 231 -0.91 20.07 2.12
N GLU A 232 -1.98 19.98 1.33
CA GLU A 232 -2.85 21.12 1.03
C GLU A 232 -3.56 21.66 2.27
N VAL A 233 -4.11 20.78 3.11
CA VAL A 233 -4.91 21.20 4.28
C VAL A 233 -4.05 21.70 5.45
N ALA A 234 -2.79 21.26 5.51
CA ALA A 234 -1.82 21.68 6.52
C ALA A 234 -1.16 23.04 6.23
N LYS A 235 -1.37 23.60 5.03
CA LYS A 235 -1.03 25.00 4.72
C LYS A 235 -1.97 25.96 5.47
#